data_AF-A0A9X9AD77-F1
#
_entry.id   AF-A0A9X9AD77-F1
#
_cell.length_a   1.000
_cell.length_b   1.000
_cell.length_c   1.000
_cell.angle_alpha   90.00
_cell.angle_beta   90.00
_cell.angle_gamma   90.00
#
_symmetry.space_group_name_H-M   'P 1'
#
loop_
_entity.id
_entity.type
_entity.pdbx_description
1 polymer ?
#
loop_
_entity_poly.entity_id
_entity_poly.type
_entity_poly.pdbx_seq_one_letter_code
_entity_poly.pdbx_strand_id
1 'polypeptide(L)' 'GVLRTSGNVEIQAIGAGAINQAIKAIAIARGFVAPSGIDLAFVPAFQEISINNEERTAIKLIVGPRKKRS' A
#
# COMPACT_ATOMS: atom_id res chain seq x y z
N GLY A 1 -15.50 -1.76 0.43
CA GLY A 1 -14.17 -1.35 -0.07
C GLY A 1 -13.15 -2.40 0.29
N VAL A 2 -12.15 -2.66 -0.57
CA VAL A 2 -11.27 -3.85 -0.53
C VAL A 2 -10.61 -4.10 0.84
N LEU A 3 -10.17 -3.05 1.55
CA LEU A 3 -9.59 -3.20 2.90
C LEU A 3 -10.58 -3.75 3.94
N ARG A 4 -11.89 -3.52 3.77
CA ARG A 4 -12.93 -4.05 4.65
C ARG A 4 -13.29 -5.52 4.33
N THR A 5 -12.95 -6.01 3.13
CA THR A 5 -13.34 -7.34 2.65
C THR A 5 -12.18 -8.34 2.63
N SER A 6 -10.95 -7.87 2.33
CA SER A 6 -9.79 -8.74 2.06
C SER A 6 -8.66 -8.63 3.09
N GLY A 7 -8.81 -7.76 4.11
CA GLY A 7 -7.86 -7.60 5.21
C GLY A 7 -6.58 -6.81 4.86
N ASN A 8 -5.93 -7.11 3.73
CA ASN A 8 -4.77 -6.38 3.22
C ASN A 8 -4.93 -6.03 1.73
N VAL A 9 -4.22 -5.00 1.28
CA VAL A 9 -4.13 -4.58 -0.12
C VAL A 9 -2.66 -4.36 -0.48
N GLU A 10 -2.30 -4.65 -1.72
CA GLU A 10 -0.96 -4.40 -2.24
C GLU A 10 -1.02 -3.29 -3.30
N ILE A 11 -0.08 -2.34 -3.21
CA ILE A 11 0.11 -1.30 -4.23
C ILE A 11 1.52 -1.46 -4.78
N GLN A 12 1.65 -1.57 -6.09
CA GLN A 12 2.94 -1.56 -6.79
C GLN A 12 3.11 -0.21 -7.47
N ALA A 13 4.26 0.43 -7.28
CA ALA A 13 4.56 1.72 -7.86
C ALA A 13 6.00 1.79 -8.35
N ILE A 14 6.18 2.35 -9.56
CA ILE A 14 7.48 2.59 -10.18
C ILE A 14 7.68 4.09 -10.33
N GLY A 15 8.84 4.58 -9.88
CA GLY A 15 9.22 5.98 -9.98
C GLY A 15 8.63 6.88 -8.88
N ALA A 16 9.31 8.00 -8.62
CA ALA A 16 9.01 8.88 -7.50
C ALA A 16 7.59 9.45 -7.52
N GLY A 17 7.07 9.78 -8.70
CA GLY A 17 5.71 10.31 -8.86
C GLY A 17 4.64 9.29 -8.43
N ALA A 18 4.72 8.05 -8.91
CA ALA A 18 3.78 7.00 -8.55
C ALA A 18 3.81 6.69 -7.05
N ILE A 19 5.00 6.67 -6.44
CA ILE A 19 5.16 6.46 -5.01
C ILE A 19 4.51 7.58 -4.20
N ASN A 20 4.74 8.84 -4.57
CA ASN A 20 4.11 9.96 -3.90
C ASN A 20 2.58 9.87 -3.96
N GLN A 21 2.01 9.48 -5.11
CA GLN A 21 0.57 9.30 -5.23
C GLN A 21 0.05 8.11 -4.41
N ALA A 22 0.76 6.99 -4.39
CA ALA A 22 0.41 5.84 -3.58
C ALA A 22 0.37 6.18 -2.08
N ILE A 23 1.37 6.91 -1.58
CA ILE A 23 1.43 7.35 -0.19
C ILE A 23 0.32 8.34 0.15
N LYS A 24 0.01 9.31 -0.73
CA LYS A 24 -1.13 10.22 -0.55
C LYS A 24 -2.46 9.46 -0.49
N ALA A 25 -2.66 8.47 -1.36
CA ALA A 25 -3.85 7.64 -1.36
C ALA A 25 -3.99 6.85 -0.04
N ILE A 26 -2.89 6.28 0.48
CA ILE A 26 -2.88 5.60 1.78
C ILE A 26 -3.23 6.58 2.92
N ALA A 27 -2.68 7.79 2.90
CA ALA A 27 -2.96 8.81 3.91
C ALA A 27 -4.46 9.20 3.92
N ILE A 28 -5.05 9.39 2.74
CA ILE A 28 -6.50 9.65 2.59
C ILE A 28 -7.32 8.45 3.09
N ALA A 29 -6.96 7.22 2.69
CA ALA A 29 -7.65 6.00 3.11
C ALA A 29 -7.63 5.81 4.64
N ARG A 30 -6.52 6.17 5.30
CA ARG A 30 -6.40 6.16 6.76
C ARG A 30 -7.44 7.06 7.43
N GLY A 31 -7.65 8.27 6.90
CA GLY A 31 -8.71 9.17 7.37
C GLY A 31 -10.11 8.58 7.23
N PHE A 32 -10.40 7.89 6.13
CA PHE A 32 -11.70 7.26 5.88
C PHE A 32 -12.03 6.09 6.82
N VAL A 33 -11.03 5.33 7.27
CA VAL A 33 -11.27 4.14 8.11
C VAL A 33 -11.08 4.38 9.60
N ALA A 34 -10.44 5.50 9.99
CA ALA A 34 -10.24 5.87 11.38
C ALA A 34 -11.54 5.92 12.21
N PRO A 35 -12.69 6.46 11.71
CA PRO A 35 -13.95 6.44 12.47
C PRO A 35 -14.50 5.03 12.75
N SER A 36 -14.04 4.01 12.01
CA SER A 36 -14.38 2.60 12.25
C SER A 36 -13.38 1.91 13.20
N GLY A 37 -12.50 2.65 13.87
CA GLY A 37 -11.51 2.11 14.80
C GLY A 37 -10.33 1.39 14.14
N ILE A 38 -10.16 1.54 12.83
CA ILE A 38 -9.08 0.89 12.07
C ILE A 38 -7.92 1.89 11.91
N ASP A 39 -6.76 1.60 12.50
CA ASP A 39 -5.52 2.31 12.18
C ASP A 39 -4.80 1.59 11.03
N LEU A 40 -4.71 2.25 9.87
CA LEU A 40 -3.98 1.72 8.73
C LEU A 40 -2.47 1.97 8.87
N ALA A 41 -1.71 0.95 8.53
CA ALA A 41 -0.26 1.00 8.33
C ALA A 41 0.10 0.36 6.99
N PHE A 42 1.34 0.54 6.57
CA PHE A 42 1.87 -0.17 5.41
C PHE A 42 3.33 -0.57 5.64
N VAL A 43 3.76 -1.61 4.92
CA VAL A 43 5.13 -2.09 4.91
C VAL A 43 5.67 -2.01 3.48
N PRO A 44 6.71 -1.20 3.23
CA PRO A 44 7.35 -1.15 1.92
C PRO A 44 8.30 -2.32 1.71
N ALA A 45 8.40 -2.80 0.48
CA ALA A 45 9.37 -3.79 0.03
C ALA A 45 9.77 -3.51 -1.43
N PHE A 46 10.95 -3.96 -1.84
CA PHE A 46 11.30 -4.03 -3.27
C PHE A 46 10.65 -5.23 -3.93
N GLN A 47 10.26 -5.08 -5.19
CA GLN A 47 9.65 -6.13 -5.99
C GLN A 47 10.12 -5.96 -7.44
N GLU A 48 10.70 -7.00 -8.01
CA GLU A 48 10.93 -7.05 -9.46
C GLU A 48 9.62 -7.34 -10.18
N ILE A 49 9.33 -6.55 -11.22
CA ILE A 49 8.18 -6.75 -12.10
C ILE A 49 8.60 -6.64 -13.57
N SER A 50 7.94 -7.43 -14.43
CA SER A 50 8.17 -7.41 -15.87
C SER A 50 7.17 -6.48 -16.54
N ILE A 51 7.67 -5.47 -17.27
CA ILE A 51 6.87 -4.55 -18.08
C ILE A 51 7.49 -4.49 -19.47
N ASN A 52 6.71 -4.78 -20.51
CA ASN A 52 7.20 -4.82 -21.90
C ASN A 52 8.43 -5.73 -22.07
N ASN A 53 8.43 -6.89 -21.40
CA ASN A 53 9.55 -7.85 -21.36
C ASN A 53 10.85 -7.31 -20.75
N GLU A 54 10.82 -6.15 -20.10
CA GLU A 54 11.95 -5.61 -19.34
C GLU A 54 11.67 -5.73 -17.84
N GLU A 55 12.67 -6.20 -17.09
CA GLU A 55 12.60 -6.19 -15.63
C GLU A 55 12.79 -4.76 -15.10
N ARG A 56 11.97 -4.43 -14.11
CA ARG A 56 11.97 -3.15 -13.42
C ARG A 56 11.80 -3.40 -11.93
N THR A 57 12.66 -2.75 -11.14
CA THR A 57 12.49 -2.67 -9.70
C THR A 57 11.35 -1.71 -9.37
N ALA A 58 10.30 -2.22 -8.75
CA ALA A 58 9.19 -1.47 -8.18
C ALA A 58 9.26 -1.46 -6.65
N ILE A 59 8.52 -0.54 -6.02
CA ILE A 59 8.22 -0.63 -4.59
C ILE A 59 6.82 -1.20 -4.44
N LYS A 60 6.72 -2.26 -3.66
CA LYS A 60 5.49 -2.87 -3.18
C LYS A 60 5.14 -2.31 -1.81
N LEU A 61 3.94 -1.76 -1.65
CA LEU A 61 3.39 -1.29 -0.38
C LEU A 61 2.30 -2.26 0.04
N ILE A 62 2.54 -3.00 1.12
CA ILE A 62 1.56 -3.91 1.71
C ILE A 62 0.79 -3.11 2.77
N VAL A 63 -0.47 -2.80 2.49
CA VAL A 63 -1.32 -1.91 3.28
C VAL A 63 -2.36 -2.73 4.04
N GLY A 64 -2.52 -2.47 5.32
CA GLY A 64 -3.49 -3.17 6.16
C GLY A 64 -3.61 -2.58 7.57
N PRO A 65 -4.51 -3.12 8.40
CA PRO A 65 -4.61 -2.73 9.80
C PRO A 65 -3.27 -2.91 10.53
N ARG A 66 -2.90 -1.94 11.37
CA ARG A 66 -1.70 -2.03 12.19
C ARG A 66 -1.80 -3.24 13.12
N LYS A 67 -0.92 -4.21 12.94
CA LYS A 67 -0.77 -5.33 13.90
C LYS A 67 -0.23 -4.79 15.21
N LYS A 68 -0.87 -5.15 16.34
CA LYS A 68 -0.30 -4.93 17.67
C LYS A 68 0.95 -5.82 17.79
N ARG A 69 2.06 -5.25 18.24
CA ARG A 69 3.22 -6.04 18.66
C ARG A 69 2.82 -6.77 19.95
N SER A 70 2.92 -8.10 19.94
CA SER A 70 2.83 -8.94 21.13
C SER A 70 4.04 -8.75 22.02
#